data_AF-A0A2M7WTJ3-F1
#
_entry.id   AF-A0A2M7WTJ3-F1
#
_cell.length_a   1.000
_cell.length_b   1.000
_cell.length_c   1.000
_cell.angle_alpha   90.00
_cell.angle_beta   90.00
_cell.angle_gamma   90.00
#
_symmetry.space_group_name_H-M   'P 1'
#
loop_
_entity.id
_entity.type
_entity.pdbx_description
1 polymer ?
#
loop_
_entity_poly.entity_id
_entity_poly.type
_entity_poly.pdbx_seq_one_letter_code
_entity_poly.pdbx_strand_id
1 'polypeptide(L)' 'MAIQRTLSIIKPDAVAKNVIGDIIRRFEENGLSVIATNMTHLSASEAGRF' A
#
# COMPACT_ATOMS: atom_id res chain seq x y z
N MET A 1 -20.09 -14.10 0.75
CA MET A 1 -18.78 -14.11 0.07
C MET A 1 -17.68 -14.30 1.11
N ALA A 2 -16.59 -14.99 0.78
CA ALA A 2 -15.45 -15.13 1.69
C ALA A 2 -14.67 -13.82 1.83
N ILE A 3 -14.06 -13.59 2.98
CA ILE A 3 -13.14 -12.46 3.20
C ILE A 3 -11.90 -12.68 2.33
N GLN A 4 -11.58 -11.70 1.48
CA GLN A 4 -10.39 -11.72 0.63
C GLN A 4 -9.32 -10.77 1.17
N ARG A 5 -8.08 -11.03 0.77
CA ARG A 5 -6.92 -10.18 1.08
C ARG A 5 -6.21 -9.86 -0.23
N THR A 6 -5.74 -8.63 -0.34
CA THR A 6 -4.95 -8.16 -1.48
C THR A 6 -3.76 -7.36 -0.99
N LEU A 7 -2.73 -7.26 -1.82
CA LEU A 7 -1.57 -6.43 -1.58
C LEU A 7 -1.77 -5.08 -2.28
N SER A 8 -1.53 -3.99 -1.55
CA SER A 8 -1.49 -2.63 -2.10
C SER A 8 -0.11 -2.03 -1.85
N ILE A 9 0.49 -1.45 -2.88
CA ILE A 9 1.82 -0.82 -2.81
C ILE A 9 1.65 0.67 -3.11
N ILE A 10 1.99 1.51 -2.13
CA ILE A 10 2.09 2.96 -2.32
C ILE A 10 3.50 3.25 -2.85
N LYS A 11 3.59 3.64 -4.11
CA LYS A 11 4.86 3.84 -4.84
C LYS A 11 5.61 5.12 -4.39
N PRO A 12 6.92 5.24 -4.69
CA PRO A 12 7.75 6.36 -4.24
C PRO A 12 7.22 7.75 -4.62
N ASP A 13 6.51 7.89 -5.74
CA ASP A 13 5.92 9.15 -6.20
C ASP A 13 4.79 9.64 -5.27
N ALA A 14 3.95 8.73 -4.76
CA ALA A 14 2.91 9.07 -3.80
C ALA A 14 3.48 9.33 -2.40
N VAL A 15 4.52 8.58 -2.01
CA VAL A 15 5.26 8.83 -0.77
C VAL A 15 5.89 10.22 -0.79
N ALA A 16 6.57 10.60 -1.88
CA ALA A 16 7.21 11.91 -2.04
C ALA A 16 6.22 13.08 -1.99
N LYS A 17 4.95 12.84 -2.35
CA LYS A 17 3.87 13.83 -2.26
C LYS A 17 3.23 13.93 -0.86
N ASN A 18 3.65 13.11 0.10
CA ASN A 18 3.09 13.05 1.46
C ASN A 18 1.58 12.73 1.52
N VAL A 19 1.05 11.96 0.55
CA VAL A 19 -0.39 11.61 0.45
C VAL A 19 -0.73 10.19 0.92
N ILE A 20 0.16 9.55 1.70
CA ILE A 20 -0.04 8.17 2.17
C ILE A 20 -1.35 8.02 2.97
N GLY A 21 -1.62 8.97 3.87
CA GLY A 21 -2.81 8.95 4.72
C GLY A 21 -4.10 9.05 3.90
N ASP A 22 -4.13 9.90 2.87
CA ASP A 22 -5.28 10.06 1.98
C ASP A 22 -5.58 8.77 1.21
N ILE A 23 -4.54 8.05 0.78
CA ILE A 23 -4.68 6.76 0.09
C ILE A 23 -5.23 5.69 1.04
N ILE A 24 -4.70 5.61 2.26
CA ILE A 24 -5.19 4.66 3.28
C ILE A 24 -6.65 4.96 3.61
N ARG A 25 -6.97 6.23 3.86
CA ARG A 25 -8.33 6.70 4.15
C ARG A 25 -9.31 6.28 3.04
N ARG A 26 -8.91 6.38 1.77
CA ARG A 26 -9.74 5.93 0.65
C ARG A 26 -10.04 4.43 0.71
N PHE A 27 -9.11 3.59 1.14
CA PHE A 27 -9.39 2.16 1.33
C PHE A 27 -10.43 1.93 2.43
N GLU A 28 -10.27 2.60 3.56
CA GLU A 28 -11.15 2.48 4.73
C GLU A 28 -12.57 3.01 4.44
N GLU A 29 -12.69 4.15 3.76
CA GLU A 29 -13.98 4.73 3.34
C GLU A 29 -14.74 3.82 2.35
N ASN A 30 -14.03 2.96 1.61
CA ASN A 30 -14.63 1.97 0.70
C ASN A 30 -14.81 0.59 1.36
N GLY A 31 -14.68 0.50 2.69
CA GLY A 31 -14.96 -0.71 3.46
C GLY A 31 -13.85 -1.76 3.45
N LEU A 32 -12.63 -1.39 3.02
CA LEU A 32 -11.45 -2.25 3.16
C LEU A 32 -10.77 -1.98 4.51
N SER A 33 -10.25 -3.04 5.14
CA SER A 33 -9.47 -2.91 6.37
C SER A 33 -7.99 -3.12 6.10
N VAL A 34 -7.14 -2.21 6.56
CA VAL A 34 -5.68 -2.37 6.51
C VAL A 34 -5.23 -3.26 7.67
N ILE A 35 -4.87 -4.51 7.36
CA ILE A 35 -4.48 -5.50 8.38
C ILE A 35 -2.97 -5.53 8.68
N ALA A 36 -2.15 -4.94 7.79
CA ALA A 36 -0.70 -4.88 7.93
C ALA A 36 -0.14 -3.74 7.06
N THR A 37 0.92 -3.09 7.52
CA THR A 37 1.64 -2.04 6.79
C THR A 37 3.14 -2.19 6.99
N ASN A 38 3.92 -1.97 5.93
CA ASN A 38 5.37 -1.89 6.01
C ASN A 38 5.89 -0.81 5.06
N MET A 39 6.78 0.05 5.54
CA MET A 39 7.50 1.02 4.72
C MET A 39 8.91 0.50 4.48
N THR A 40 9.25 0.27 3.21
CA THR A 40 10.56 -0.25 2.82
C THR A 40 11.09 0.49 1.61
N HIS A 41 12.41 0.67 1.56
CA HIS A 41 13.12 1.06 0.35
C HIS A 41 13.62 -0.19 -0.34
N LEU A 42 12.94 -0.58 -1.41
CA LEU A 42 13.35 -1.74 -2.20
C LEU A 42 14.64 -1.43 -2.96
N SER A 43 15.61 -2.33 -2.86
CA SER A 43 16.73 -2.40 -3.81
C SER A 43 16.23 -2.81 -5.20
N ALA A 44 17.04 -2.55 -6.23
CA ALA A 44 16.68 -2.91 -7.60
C ALA A 44 16.45 -4.43 -7.78
N SER A 45 17.23 -5.27 -7.09
CA SER A 45 17.06 -6.73 -7.11
C SER A 45 15.81 -7.19 -6.38
N GLU A 46 15.41 -6.52 -5.30
CA GLU A 46 14.13 -6.79 -4.64
C GLU A 46 12.96 -6.39 -5.53
N ALA A 47 12.99 -5.18 -6.09
CA ALA A 47 11.96 -4.68 -6.99
C ALA A 47 11.78 -5.58 -8.23
N GLY A 48 12.87 -6.11 -8.79
CA GLY A 48 12.81 -7.00 -9.95
C GLY A 48 12.26 -8.41 -9.68
N ARG A 49 12.04 -8.78 -8.41
CA ARG A 49 11.43 -10.07 -8.01
C ARG A 49 9.92 -9.97 -7.73
N PHE A 50 9.38 -8.76 -7.64
CA PHE A 50 7.95 -8.50 -7.47
C PHE A 50 7.23 -8.52 -8.81
#